data_AF-A0A7V2RLZ4-F1
#
_entry.id   AF-A0A7V2RLZ4-F1
#
_cell.length_a   1.000
_cell.length_b   1.000
_cell.length_c   1.000
_cell.angle_alpha   90.00
_cell.angle_beta   90.00
_cell.angle_gamma   90.00
#
_symmetry.space_group_name_H-M   'P 1'
#
loop_
_entity.id
_entity.type
_entity.pdbx_description
1 polymer ?
#
loop_
_entity_poly.entity_id
_entity_poly.type
_entity_poly.pdbx_seq_one_letter_code
_entity_poly.pdbx_strand_id
1 'polypeptide(L)'
;MNAKLTLTVDKAIIEAAKKYAKSNGRSLSNIIEEYLKSLVHSKTDNSEFEISPLVQSLWGSVKPLPKSMDYKEILAEELAKKYLK
;
A
#
# COMPACT_ATOMS: atom_id res chain seq x y z
N MET A 1 -14.89 -16.44 11.32
CA MET A 1 -15.76 -16.34 12.51
C MET A 1 -15.70 -14.91 13.00
N ASN A 2 -16.84 -14.27 13.28
CA ASN A 2 -16.88 -12.84 13.62
C ASN A 2 -17.06 -12.66 15.13
N ALA A 3 -16.23 -11.81 15.74
CA ALA A 3 -16.30 -11.46 17.16
C ALA A 3 -16.56 -9.95 17.33
N LYS A 4 -17.24 -9.57 18.42
CA LYS A 4 -17.45 -8.15 18.75
C LYS A 4 -16.33 -7.67 19.67
N LEU A 5 -15.69 -6.57 19.29
CA LEU A 5 -14.68 -5.87 20.10
C LEU A 5 -15.30 -4.58 20.66
N THR A 6 -15.26 -4.41 21.97
CA THR A 6 -15.73 -3.19 22.66
C THR A 6 -14.52 -2.43 23.19
N LEU A 7 -14.37 -1.17 22.79
CA LEU A 7 -13.26 -0.29 23.18
C LEU A 7 -13.81 0.91 23.95
N THR A 8 -13.11 1.31 25.01
CA THR A 8 -13.39 2.55 25.75
C THR A 8 -12.54 3.66 25.16
N VAL A 9 -13.19 4.68 24.60
CA VAL A 9 -12.56 5.82 23.93
C VAL A 9 -13.36 7.08 24.24
N ASP A 10 -12.70 8.24 24.27
CA ASP A 10 -13.37 9.51 24.47
C ASP A 10 -14.49 9.76 23.45
N LYS A 11 -15.63 10.24 23.95
CA LYS A 11 -16.84 10.49 23.14
C LYS A 11 -16.57 11.45 21.99
N ALA A 12 -15.77 12.50 22.21
CA ALA A 12 -15.41 13.47 21.19
C ALA A 12 -14.63 12.82 20.02
N ILE A 13 -13.73 11.89 20.34
CA ILE A 13 -12.97 11.14 19.33
C ILE A 13 -13.90 10.21 18.55
N ILE A 14 -14.84 9.54 19.21
CA ILE A 14 -15.82 8.66 18.54
C ILE A 14 -16.64 9.44 17.50
N GLU A 15 -17.10 10.65 17.83
CA GLU A 15 -17.87 11.48 16.90
C GLU A 15 -17.03 11.95 15.71
N ALA A 16 -15.81 12.44 15.96
CA ALA A 16 -14.88 12.84 14.91
C ALA A 16 -14.56 11.66 13.96
N ALA A 17 -14.29 10.48 14.53
CA ALA A 17 -13.99 9.27 13.76
C ALA A 17 -15.18 8.78 12.94
N LYS A 18 -16.41 8.84 13.48
CA LYS A 18 -17.63 8.52 12.72
C LYS A 18 -17.85 9.49 11.55
N LYS A 19 -17.59 10.78 11.75
CA LYS A 19 -17.70 11.79 10.69
C LYS A 19 -16.70 11.52 9.58
N TYR A 20 -15.44 11.24 9.94
CA TYR A 20 -14.40 10.85 8.99
C TYR A 20 -14.74 9.57 8.22
N ALA A 21 -15.25 8.55 8.90
CA ALA A 21 -15.65 7.30 8.25
C ALA A 21 -16.75 7.55 7.20
N LYS A 22 -17.79 8.31 7.59
CA LYS A 22 -18.90 8.65 6.70
C LYS A 22 -18.46 9.48 5.49
N SER A 23 -17.56 10.45 5.65
CA SER A 23 -17.06 11.25 4.53
C SER A 23 -16.25 10.42 3.52
N ASN A 24 -15.66 9.31 3.98
CA ASN A 24 -14.91 8.38 3.14
C ASN A 24 -15.76 7.18 2.66
N GLY A 25 -17.09 7.20 2.88
CA GLY A 25 -17.98 6.10 2.47
C GLY A 25 -17.73 4.77 3.19
N ARG A 26 -17.11 4.79 4.37
CA ARG A 26 -16.77 3.61 5.16
C ARG A 26 -17.43 3.63 6.54
N SER A 27 -17.54 2.46 7.17
CA SER A 27 -17.95 2.37 8.57
C SER A 27 -16.73 2.49 9.49
N LEU A 28 -16.94 3.01 10.71
CA LEU A 28 -15.87 3.08 11.71
C LEU A 28 -15.31 1.69 12.03
N SER A 29 -16.18 0.69 12.12
CA SER A 29 -15.78 -0.71 12.36
C SER A 29 -14.88 -1.23 11.24
N ASN A 30 -15.18 -0.92 9.98
CA ASN A 30 -14.35 -1.33 8.85
C ASN A 30 -12.95 -0.69 8.92
N ILE A 31 -12.86 0.60 9.27
CA ILE A 31 -11.56 1.27 9.43
C ILE A 31 -10.73 0.61 10.53
N ILE A 32 -11.33 0.32 11.69
CA ILE A 32 -10.62 -0.31 12.81
C ILE A 32 -10.21 -1.75 12.46
N GLU A 33 -11.06 -2.50 11.77
CA GLU A 33 -10.74 -3.85 11.33
C GLU A 33 -9.54 -3.87 10.38
N GLU A 34 -9.52 -2.99 9.37
CA GLU A 34 -8.39 -2.87 8.43
C GLU A 34 -7.09 -2.42 9.12
N TYR A 35 -7.20 -1.52 10.11
CA TYR A 35 -6.04 -1.13 10.91
C TYR A 35 -5.51 -2.28 11.78
N LEU A 36 -6.38 -3.04 12.44
CA LEU A 36 -5.95 -4.22 13.20
C LEU A 36 -5.35 -5.29 12.29
N LYS A 37 -5.91 -5.48 11.08
CA LYS A 37 -5.30 -6.36 10.07
C LYS A 37 -3.89 -5.92 9.72
N SER A 38 -3.65 -4.64 9.44
CA SER A 38 -2.30 -4.15 9.08
C SER A 38 -1.28 -4.34 10.21
N LEU A 39 -1.70 -4.21 11.47
CA LEU A 39 -0.84 -4.43 12.64
C LEU A 39 -0.47 -5.91 12.85
N VAL A 40 -1.36 -6.84 12.48
CA VAL A 40 -1.15 -8.28 12.69
C VAL A 40 -0.50 -8.94 11.46
N HIS A 41 -0.83 -8.51 10.25
CA HIS A 41 -0.26 -9.02 9.00
C HIS A 41 1.26 -8.82 8.92
N SER A 42 1.80 -7.77 9.55
CA SER A 42 3.23 -7.49 9.56
C SER A 42 4.04 -8.40 10.51
N LYS A 43 3.39 -9.24 11.33
CA LYS A 43 4.07 -10.07 12.34
C LYS A 43 3.98 -11.57 12.12
N THR A 44 3.02 -12.06 11.35
CA THR A 44 2.79 -13.51 11.21
C THR A 44 3.54 -14.17 10.08
N ASP A 45 4.25 -13.42 9.25
CA ASP A 45 4.87 -14.00 8.07
C ASP A 45 6.31 -13.53 7.87
N ASN A 46 7.22 -14.45 8.17
CA ASN A 46 8.36 -14.72 7.30
C ASN A 46 7.88 -15.38 5.98
N SER A 47 6.68 -15.06 5.49
CA SER A 47 6.26 -15.40 4.15
C SER A 47 6.70 -14.28 3.24
N GLU A 48 7.32 -14.71 2.15
CA GLU A 48 7.87 -13.92 1.08
C GLU A 48 7.00 -12.71 0.78
N PHE A 49 7.64 -11.55 0.64
CA PHE A 49 7.07 -10.35 0.01
C PHE A 49 6.10 -10.79 -1.10
N GLU A 50 4.78 -10.75 -0.88
CA GLU A 50 3.82 -11.19 -1.89
C GLU A 50 3.84 -10.16 -3.02
N ILE A 51 4.73 -10.39 -3.97
CA ILE A 51 4.84 -9.62 -5.18
C ILE A 51 3.56 -9.87 -5.98
N SER A 52 2.77 -8.82 -6.22
CA SER A 52 1.59 -8.89 -7.09
C SER A 52 1.90 -9.66 -8.38
N PRO A 53 1.00 -10.51 -8.91
CA PRO A 53 1.25 -11.30 -10.13
C PRO A 53 1.77 -10.44 -11.31
N LEU A 54 1.30 -9.20 -11.38
CA LEU A 54 1.79 -8.22 -12.35
C LEU A 54 3.26 -7.86 -12.10
N VAL A 55 3.63 -7.54 -10.86
CA VAL A 55 5.00 -7.21 -10.49
C VAL A 55 5.92 -8.43 -10.66
N GLN A 56 5.42 -9.65 -10.41
CA GLN A 56 6.17 -10.88 -10.64
C GLN A 56 6.43 -11.11 -12.13
N SER A 57 5.44 -10.85 -13.00
CA SER A 57 5.62 -10.91 -14.46
C SER A 57 6.60 -9.87 -14.99
N LEU A 58 6.71 -8.72 -14.32
CA LEU A 58 7.64 -7.63 -14.67
C LEU A 58 9.01 -7.81 -14.02
N TRP A 59 9.15 -8.71 -13.04
CA TRP A 59 10.41 -8.97 -12.35
C TRP A 59 11.43 -9.55 -13.34
N GLY A 60 12.56 -8.86 -13.52
CA GLY A 60 13.58 -9.22 -14.52
C GLY A 60 13.27 -8.76 -15.95
N SER A 61 12.13 -8.12 -16.21
CA SER A 61 11.84 -7.47 -17.51
C SER A 61 12.71 -6.24 -17.76
N VAL A 62 13.29 -5.67 -16.70
CA VAL A 62 14.24 -4.56 -16.77
C VAL A 62 15.63 -5.10 -16.48
N LYS A 63 16.59 -4.81 -17.38
CA LYS A 63 17.99 -5.18 -17.16
C LYS A 63 18.54 -4.36 -15.98
N PRO A 64 19.30 -4.98 -15.06
CA PRO A 64 19.92 -4.25 -13.97
C PRO A 64 20.85 -3.17 -14.53
N LEU A 65 20.69 -1.94 -14.03
CA LEU A 65 21.56 -0.83 -14.40
C LEU A 65 22.99 -1.11 -13.91
N PRO A 66 24.02 -0.82 -14.72
CA PRO A 66 25.39 -0.75 -14.23
C PRO A 66 25.46 0.23 -13.05
N LYS A 67 26.22 -0.10 -11.99
CA LYS A 67 26.39 0.76 -10.80
C LYS A 67 26.85 2.20 -11.11
N SER A 68 27.39 2.45 -12.31
CA SER A 68 27.92 3.73 -12.75
C SER A 68 26.94 4.58 -13.56
N MET A 69 25.71 4.12 -13.81
CA MET A 69 24.77 4.80 -14.71
C MET A 69 23.68 5.52 -13.91
N ASP A 70 23.53 6.84 -14.11
CA ASP A 70 22.48 7.62 -13.45
C ASP A 70 21.10 7.30 -14.06
N TYR A 71 20.16 6.91 -13.20
CA TYR A 71 18.78 6.59 -13.56
C TYR A 71 18.12 7.72 -14.37
N LYS A 72 18.42 8.98 -14.03
CA LYS A 72 17.80 10.15 -14.68
C LYS A 72 18.22 10.29 -16.15
N GLU A 73 19.47 9.97 -16.47
CA GLU A 73 20.01 10.06 -17.83
C GLU A 73 19.35 9.03 -18.74
N ILE A 74 19.23 7.78 -18.27
CA ILE A 74 18.54 6.70 -19.01
C ILE A 74 17.08 7.06 -19.25
N LEU A 75 16.39 7.56 -18.22
CA LEU A 75 14.98 7.93 -18.34
C LEU A 75 14.80 9.02 -19.40
N ALA A 76 15.66 10.05 -19.40
CA ALA A 76 15.61 11.10 -20.39
C ALA A 76 15.87 10.56 -21.81
N GLU A 77 16.85 9.67 -21.97
CA GLU A 77 17.20 9.08 -23.27
C GLU A 77 16.07 8.20 -23.83
N GLU A 78 15.49 7.32 -23.02
CA GLU A 78 14.40 6.44 -23.45
C GLU A 78 13.10 7.21 -23.73
N LEU A 79 12.80 8.27 -22.97
CA LEU A 79 11.70 9.18 -23.27
C LEU A 79 11.94 9.91 -24.59
N ALA A 80 13.17 10.39 -24.84
CA ALA A 80 13.52 11.00 -26.11
C ALA A 80 13.32 10.02 -27.27
N LYS A 81 13.81 8.78 -27.17
CA LYS A 81 13.59 7.75 -28.21
C LYS A 81 12.11 7.45 -28.48
N LYS A 82 11.27 7.48 -27.45
CA LYS A 82 9.84 7.17 -27.56
C LYS A 82 9.02 8.30 -28.18
N TYR A 83 9.35 9.55 -27.87
CA TYR A 83 8.52 10.72 -28.22
C TYR A 83 9.13 11.66 -29.26
N LEU A 84 10.43 11.56 -29.55
CA LEU A 84 11.13 12.39 -30.55
C LEU A 84 11.52 11.60 -31.82
N LYS A 85 10.77 10.54 -32.13
CA LYS A 85 10.93 9.76 -33.37
C LYS A 85 9.78 10.02 -34.34
#